data_AF-A0A497DQJ6-F1
#
_entry.id   AF-A0A497DQJ6-F1
#
_cell.length_a   1.000
_cell.length_b   1.000
_cell.length_c   1.000
_cell.angle_alpha   90.00
_cell.angle_beta   90.00
_cell.angle_gamma   90.00
#
_symmetry.space_group_name_H-M   'P 1'
#
loop_
_entity.id
_entity.type
_entity.pdbx_description
1 polymer ?
#
loop_
_entity_poly.entity_id
_entity_poly.type
_entity_poly.pdbx_seq_one_letter_code
_entity_poly.pdbx_strand_id
1 'polypeptide(L)'
;AQRGPEEAVVLEALTDWAESEDERIKYYSGTAFYDNTFMLDKLPESAEVIIDLGEFTAMAKVTVNGKYAGGLWTPPYQLDISDLVREGENELKIEIVNTWVNRIIGDMRLPEAERKIWAPVNPYDAESPLQPSGLLGPVTIRAF
;
A
#
# COMPACT_ATOMS: atom_id res chain seq x y z
N ALA A 1 -4.62 -10.59 16.09
CA ALA A 1 -3.34 -10.02 15.61
C ALA A 1 -3.39 -9.94 14.09
N GLN A 2 -2.92 -8.84 13.51
CA GLN A 2 -2.68 -8.74 12.07
C GLN A 2 -1.57 -9.74 11.72
N ARG A 3 -1.74 -10.57 10.68
CA ARG A 3 -0.83 -11.70 10.39
C ARG A 3 0.33 -11.35 9.46
N GLY A 4 0.69 -10.08 9.40
CA GLY A 4 1.92 -9.65 8.73
C GLY A 4 3.14 -9.88 9.62
N PRO A 5 4.34 -9.50 9.16
CA PRO A 5 5.52 -9.40 10.00
C PRO A 5 5.25 -8.57 11.27
N GLU A 6 5.80 -8.99 12.42
CA GLU A 6 5.65 -8.26 13.69
C GLU A 6 6.48 -6.97 13.73
N GLU A 7 7.63 -6.99 13.06
CA GLU A 7 8.53 -5.85 12.89
C GLU A 7 8.41 -5.30 11.47
N ALA A 8 8.72 -4.01 11.31
CA ALA A 8 8.75 -3.40 9.99
C ALA A 8 9.81 -4.06 9.10
N VAL A 9 9.46 -4.26 7.84
CA VAL A 9 10.38 -4.77 6.81
C VAL A 9 10.85 -3.61 5.92
N VAL A 10 12.12 -3.62 5.54
CA VAL A 10 12.64 -2.65 4.57
C VAL A 10 12.42 -3.20 3.15
N LEU A 11 11.76 -2.41 2.31
CA LEU A 11 11.59 -2.71 0.89
C LEU A 11 12.45 -1.73 0.09
N GLU A 12 13.55 -2.22 -0.48
CA GLU A 12 14.45 -1.43 -1.35
C GLU A 12 13.76 -0.96 -2.64
N ALA A 13 12.72 -1.69 -3.06
CA ALA A 13 11.88 -1.35 -4.19
C ALA A 13 10.42 -1.70 -3.88
N LEU A 14 9.50 -0.93 -4.45
CA LEU A 14 8.09 -1.28 -4.48
C LEU A 14 7.92 -2.59 -5.24
N THR A 15 7.17 -3.52 -4.65
CA THR A 15 6.97 -4.87 -5.19
C THR A 15 5.57 -5.35 -4.83
N ASP A 16 5.04 -6.25 -5.66
CA ASP A 16 3.81 -6.95 -5.37
C ASP A 16 4.01 -7.87 -4.18
N TRP A 17 3.20 -7.70 -3.14
CA TRP A 17 3.26 -8.57 -1.97
C TRP A 17 3.12 -10.04 -2.34
N ALA A 18 2.29 -10.36 -3.33
CA ALA A 18 2.04 -11.73 -3.78
C ALA A 18 3.28 -12.45 -4.34
N GLU A 19 4.31 -11.71 -4.71
CA GLU A 19 5.59 -12.25 -5.21
C GLU A 19 6.64 -12.41 -4.10
N SER A 20 6.32 -12.03 -2.85
CA SER A 20 7.24 -12.15 -1.72
C SER A 20 7.56 -13.61 -1.38
N GLU A 21 8.82 -13.88 -1.01
CA GLU A 21 9.25 -15.17 -0.46
C GLU A 21 8.75 -15.37 0.99
N ASP A 22 8.44 -14.29 1.71
CA ASP A 22 7.85 -14.37 3.06
C ASP A 22 6.34 -14.60 2.96
N GLU A 23 5.88 -15.79 3.36
CA GLU A 23 4.46 -16.15 3.32
C GLU A 23 3.55 -15.20 4.14
N ARG A 24 4.10 -14.52 5.15
CA ARG A 24 3.37 -13.52 5.96
C ARG A 24 3.06 -12.26 5.16
N ILE A 25 3.88 -11.95 4.15
CA ILE A 25 3.68 -10.85 3.20
C ILE A 25 2.89 -11.35 1.98
N LYS A 26 3.30 -12.49 1.41
CA LYS A 26 2.67 -13.11 0.23
C LYS A 26 1.16 -13.25 0.32
N TYR A 27 0.71 -13.76 1.46
CA TYR A 27 -0.70 -14.02 1.72
C TYR A 27 -1.32 -12.97 2.66
N TYR A 28 -0.72 -11.78 2.74
CA TYR A 28 -1.24 -10.71 3.58
C TYR A 28 -2.55 -10.15 3.01
N SER A 29 -3.52 -9.97 3.90
CA SER A 29 -4.71 -9.16 3.64
C SER A 29 -4.97 -8.24 4.81
N GLY A 30 -5.10 -6.94 4.53
CA GLY A 30 -5.24 -5.91 5.56
C GLY A 30 -4.58 -4.61 5.14
N THR A 31 -4.24 -3.78 6.13
CA THR A 31 -3.59 -2.49 5.93
C THR A 31 -2.09 -2.59 6.17
N ALA A 32 -1.29 -2.25 5.17
CA ALA A 32 0.14 -2.05 5.29
C ALA A 32 0.47 -0.55 5.35
N PHE A 33 1.47 -0.20 6.13
CA PHE A 33 1.94 1.17 6.33
C PHE A 33 3.30 1.31 5.65
N TYR A 34 3.39 2.25 4.71
CA TYR A 34 4.64 2.66 4.08
C TYR A 34 5.04 4.01 4.65
N ASP A 35 6.26 4.10 5.17
CA ASP A 35 6.88 5.34 5.63
C ASP A 35 8.10 5.63 4.74
N ASN A 36 8.20 6.86 4.23
CA ASN A 36 9.36 7.30 3.44
C ASN A 36 9.56 8.82 3.61
N THR A 37 10.70 9.33 3.14
CA THR A 37 10.94 10.77 2.98
C THR A 37 11.29 11.09 1.54
N PHE A 38 11.04 12.34 1.14
CA PHE A 38 11.45 12.86 -0.15
C PHE A 38 11.91 14.31 -0.04
N MET A 39 12.81 14.69 -0.95
CA MET A 39 13.34 16.05 -1.03
C MET A 39 12.60 16.85 -2.09
N LEU A 40 12.24 18.09 -1.76
CA LEU A 40 11.83 19.09 -2.73
C LEU A 40 12.85 20.22 -2.76
N ASP A 41 13.34 20.51 -3.96
CA ASP A 41 14.10 21.74 -4.21
C ASP A 41 13.19 22.96 -4.05
N LYS A 42 13.79 24.15 -4.11
CA LYS A 42 13.06 25.41 -4.00
C LYS A 42 11.95 25.51 -5.05
N LEU A 43 10.70 25.58 -4.57
CA LEU A 43 9.52 25.73 -5.40
C LEU A 43 9.13 27.21 -5.55
N PRO A 44 8.55 27.62 -6.70
CA PRO A 44 7.82 28.89 -6.82
C PRO A 44 6.75 29.03 -5.74
N GLU A 45 6.44 30.27 -5.31
CA GLU A 45 5.42 30.58 -4.28
C GLU A 45 3.99 30.11 -4.63
N SER A 46 3.76 29.64 -5.86
CA SER A 46 2.47 29.18 -6.37
C SER A 46 2.56 27.86 -7.14
N ALA A 47 3.57 27.03 -6.86
CA ALA A 47 3.74 25.77 -7.55
C ALA A 47 2.65 24.77 -7.13
N GLU A 48 2.03 24.11 -8.11
CA GLU A 48 1.12 23.00 -7.86
C GLU A 48 1.95 21.72 -7.71
N VAL A 49 1.84 21.03 -6.57
CA VAL A 49 2.57 19.80 -6.30
C VAL A 49 1.61 18.64 -6.19
N ILE A 50 1.70 17.72 -7.15
CA ILE A 50 0.87 16.53 -7.25
C ILE A 50 1.69 15.28 -6.89
N ILE A 51 1.18 14.46 -5.99
CA ILE A 51 1.62 13.08 -5.81
C ILE A 51 0.75 12.14 -6.65
N ASP A 52 1.39 11.27 -7.42
CA ASP A 52 0.75 10.18 -8.15
C ASP A 52 1.26 8.85 -7.58
N LEU A 53 0.36 7.98 -7.13
CA LEU A 53 0.74 6.70 -6.54
C LEU A 53 1.04 5.61 -7.58
N GLY A 54 0.79 5.87 -8.86
CA GLY A 54 0.89 4.86 -9.90
C GLY A 54 -0.13 3.75 -9.67
N GLU A 55 0.34 2.50 -9.63
CA GLU A 55 -0.52 1.34 -9.41
C GLU A 55 -0.48 0.87 -7.95
N PHE A 56 -1.63 0.55 -7.38
CA PHE A 56 -1.76 -0.10 -6.09
C PHE A 56 -3.07 -0.87 -6.01
N THR A 57 -3.16 -1.81 -5.06
CA THR A 57 -4.40 -2.51 -4.74
C THR A 57 -4.70 -2.41 -3.25
N ALA A 58 -5.89 -2.00 -2.81
CA ALA A 58 -7.08 -1.54 -3.53
C ALA A 58 -7.45 -0.08 -3.21
N MET A 59 -7.11 0.38 -2.00
CA MET A 59 -7.31 1.77 -1.57
C MET A 59 -6.05 2.26 -0.87
N ALA A 60 -5.77 3.55 -1.03
CA ALA A 60 -4.65 4.22 -0.40
C ALA A 60 -5.12 5.40 0.45
N LYS A 61 -4.44 5.65 1.55
CA LYS A 61 -4.56 6.88 2.34
C LYS A 61 -3.19 7.53 2.44
N VAL A 62 -3.11 8.81 2.05
CA VAL A 62 -1.85 9.56 1.98
C VAL A 62 -1.81 10.62 3.07
N THR A 63 -0.68 10.70 3.75
CA THR A 63 -0.36 11.72 4.75
C THR A 63 1.01 12.31 4.42
N VAL A 64 1.11 13.64 4.38
CA VAL A 64 2.36 14.37 4.10
C VAL A 64 2.66 15.28 5.28
N ASN A 65 3.88 15.23 5.83
CA ASN A 65 4.30 16.01 6.99
C ASN A 65 3.29 15.97 8.16
N GLY A 66 2.76 14.77 8.43
CA GLY A 66 1.77 14.53 9.49
C GLY A 66 0.35 15.02 9.19
N LYS A 67 0.08 15.61 8.02
CA LYS A 67 -1.24 16.09 7.61
C LYS A 67 -1.87 15.16 6.57
N TYR A 68 -3.16 14.86 6.75
CA TYR A 68 -3.91 14.02 5.81
C TYR A 68 -4.10 14.74 4.47
N ALA A 69 -3.62 14.12 3.39
CA ALA A 69 -3.74 14.63 2.03
C ALA A 69 -5.01 14.13 1.34
N GLY A 70 -5.40 12.88 1.56
CA GLY A 70 -6.56 12.30 0.91
C GLY A 70 -6.55 10.78 0.87
N GLY A 71 -7.65 10.23 0.39
CA GLY A 71 -7.85 8.81 0.13
C GLY A 71 -8.06 8.57 -1.36
N LEU A 72 -7.39 7.56 -1.91
CA LEU A 72 -7.46 7.18 -3.33
C LEU A 72 -8.04 5.77 -3.46
N TRP A 73 -9.09 5.64 -4.27
CA TRP A 73 -9.78 4.37 -4.51
C TRP A 73 -10.28 4.21 -5.96
N THR A 74 -10.17 5.27 -6.76
CA THR A 74 -10.53 5.26 -8.18
C THR A 74 -9.57 6.16 -8.97
N PRO A 75 -9.25 5.85 -10.23
CA PRO A 75 -8.41 6.71 -11.06
C PRO A 75 -9.02 8.09 -11.33
N PRO A 76 -8.18 9.12 -11.57
CA PRO A 76 -6.71 9.09 -11.44
C PRO A 76 -6.26 9.00 -9.98
N TYR A 77 -5.17 8.28 -9.72
CA TYR A 77 -4.63 8.05 -8.38
C TYR A 77 -3.71 9.17 -7.92
N GLN A 78 -4.22 10.40 -7.96
CA GLN A 78 -3.46 11.62 -7.74
C GLN A 78 -4.07 12.48 -6.64
N LEU A 79 -3.22 13.13 -5.85
CA LEU A 79 -3.62 14.12 -4.84
C LEU A 79 -2.79 15.38 -4.98
N ASP A 80 -3.44 16.52 -4.81
CA ASP A 80 -2.77 17.80 -4.59
C ASP A 80 -2.24 17.85 -3.16
N ILE A 81 -0.94 18.06 -3.03
CA ILE A 81 -0.21 18.16 -1.77
C ILE A 81 0.50 19.51 -1.60
N SER A 82 0.16 20.50 -2.43
CA SER A 82 0.82 21.82 -2.49
C SER A 82 0.91 22.49 -1.12
N ASP A 83 -0.19 22.48 -0.35
CA ASP A 83 -0.28 23.10 0.98
C ASP A 83 0.34 22.25 2.12
N LEU A 84 0.81 21.05 1.79
CA LEU A 84 1.29 20.07 2.76
C LEU A 84 2.81 19.90 2.72
N VAL A 85 3.44 20.30 1.61
CA VAL A 85 4.87 20.19 1.39
C VAL A 85 5.64 21.44 1.83
N ARG A 86 6.96 21.29 1.93
CA ARG A 86 7.93 22.36 2.21
C ARG A 86 9.21 22.15 1.41
N GLU A 87 9.98 23.21 1.22
CA GLU A 87 11.36 23.12 0.71
C GLU A 87 12.21 22.22 1.64
N GLY A 88 13.03 21.36 1.05
CA GLY A 88 13.83 20.37 1.77
C GLY A 88 13.09 19.05 1.97
N GLU A 89 13.32 18.42 3.13
CA GLU A 89 12.81 17.08 3.43
C GLU A 89 11.33 17.10 3.87
N ASN A 90 10.57 16.19 3.27
CA ASN A 90 9.15 15.95 3.54
C ASN A 90 8.93 14.50 3.95
N GLU A 91 8.14 14.30 5.00
CA GLU A 91 7.70 12.98 5.42
C GLU A 91 6.47 12.55 4.61
N LEU A 92 6.47 11.30 4.15
CA LEU A 92 5.39 10.68 3.41
C LEU A 92 4.97 9.39 4.10
N LYS A 93 3.67 9.27 4.38
CA LYS A 93 3.07 8.02 4.86
C LYS A 93 1.94 7.62 3.93
N ILE A 94 1.96 6.36 3.51
CA ILE A 94 0.92 5.78 2.66
C ILE A 94 0.41 4.51 3.34
N GLU A 95 -0.88 4.49 3.64
CA GLU A 95 -1.57 3.29 4.11
C GLU A 95 -2.22 2.62 2.89
N ILE A 96 -1.82 1.39 2.56
CA ILE A 96 -2.45 0.60 1.51
C ILE A 96 -3.28 -0.51 2.13
N VAL A 97 -4.53 -0.65 1.68
CA VAL A 97 -5.40 -1.76 2.07
C VAL A 97 -5.85 -2.55 0.83
N ASN A 98 -5.61 -3.86 0.83
CA ASN A 98 -6.03 -4.78 -0.23
C ASN A 98 -7.33 -5.54 0.16
N THR A 99 -7.68 -6.57 -0.63
CA THR A 99 -8.84 -7.43 -0.39
C THR A 99 -8.46 -8.64 0.48
N TRP A 100 -9.46 -9.38 0.96
CA TRP A 100 -9.26 -10.62 1.73
C TRP A 100 -8.78 -11.82 0.90
N VAL A 101 -8.71 -11.70 -0.43
CA VAL A 101 -8.52 -12.83 -1.35
C VAL A 101 -7.24 -13.60 -1.05
N ASN A 102 -6.10 -12.91 -0.95
CA ASN A 102 -4.81 -13.57 -0.76
C ASN A 102 -4.72 -14.29 0.59
N ARG A 103 -5.30 -13.73 1.66
CA ARG A 103 -5.33 -14.40 2.97
C ARG A 103 -6.26 -15.61 2.98
N ILE A 104 -7.39 -15.56 2.28
CA ILE A 104 -8.29 -16.71 2.12
C ILE A 104 -7.55 -17.85 1.40
N ILE A 105 -6.93 -17.57 0.25
CA ILE A 105 -6.14 -18.54 -0.53
C ILE A 105 -5.01 -19.13 0.33
N GLY A 106 -4.27 -18.28 1.05
CA GLY A 106 -3.21 -18.71 1.94
C GLY A 106 -3.70 -19.61 3.08
N ASP A 107 -4.84 -19.32 3.71
CA ASP A 107 -5.41 -20.18 4.77
C ASP A 107 -5.92 -21.52 4.19
N MET A 108 -6.36 -21.58 2.92
CA MET A 108 -6.77 -22.86 2.30
C MET A 108 -5.64 -23.88 2.17
N ARG A 109 -4.37 -23.43 2.23
CA ARG A 109 -3.17 -24.28 2.24
C ARG A 109 -2.89 -24.94 3.59
N LEU A 110 -3.48 -24.43 4.67
CA LEU A 110 -3.32 -24.96 6.02
C LEU A 110 -4.28 -26.14 6.28
N PRO A 111 -3.93 -27.06 7.20
CA PRO A 111 -4.88 -28.03 7.74
C PRO A 111 -6.13 -27.33 8.27
N GLU A 112 -7.29 -27.97 8.13
CA GLU A 112 -8.59 -27.36 8.48
C GLU A 112 -8.63 -26.78 9.91
N ALA A 113 -8.03 -27.48 10.87
CA ALA A 113 -7.96 -27.05 12.26
C ALA A 113 -7.10 -25.80 12.52
N GLU A 114 -6.22 -25.43 11.57
CA GLU A 114 -5.31 -24.28 11.68
C GLU A 114 -5.82 -23.05 10.91
N ARG A 115 -6.85 -23.22 10.07
CA ARG A 115 -7.48 -22.12 9.33
C ARG A 115 -8.20 -21.20 10.30
N LYS A 116 -7.89 -19.90 10.28
CA LYS A 116 -8.54 -18.92 11.17
C LYS A 116 -9.42 -17.91 10.44
N ILE A 117 -9.34 -17.84 9.12
CA ILE A 117 -10.32 -17.10 8.31
C ILE A 117 -11.48 -18.02 7.95
N TRP A 118 -12.69 -17.48 8.04
CA TRP A 118 -13.92 -18.14 7.64
C TRP A 118 -14.80 -17.16 6.87
N ALA A 119 -15.43 -17.65 5.80
CA ALA A 119 -16.45 -16.94 5.06
C ALA A 119 -17.60 -17.91 4.76
N PRO A 120 -18.88 -17.48 4.87
CA PRO A 120 -20.03 -18.35 4.60
C PRO A 120 -20.07 -18.80 3.13
N VAL A 121 -19.53 -17.98 2.23
CA VAL A 121 -19.33 -18.30 0.83
C VAL A 121 -17.87 -18.00 0.50
N ASN A 122 -17.13 -19.03 0.15
CA ASN A 122 -15.74 -18.92 -0.29
C ASN A 122 -15.60 -19.52 -1.70
N PRO A 123 -15.38 -18.70 -2.74
CA PRO A 123 -15.14 -19.20 -4.09
C PRO A 123 -13.69 -19.60 -4.37
N TYR A 124 -12.77 -19.42 -3.40
CA TYR A 124 -11.33 -19.65 -3.57
C TYR A 124 -10.84 -20.93 -2.87
N ASP A 125 -9.84 -21.54 -3.47
CA ASP A 125 -9.11 -22.71 -2.97
C ASP A 125 -7.59 -22.44 -2.89
N ALA A 126 -6.81 -23.48 -2.56
CA ALA A 126 -5.35 -23.36 -2.42
C ALA A 126 -4.61 -23.07 -3.74
N GLU A 127 -5.20 -23.44 -4.88
CA GLU A 127 -4.60 -23.33 -6.22
C GLU A 127 -5.08 -22.08 -6.97
N SER A 128 -6.06 -21.36 -6.41
CA SER A 128 -6.53 -20.09 -6.91
C SER A 128 -5.38 -19.08 -7.02
N PRO A 129 -5.32 -18.28 -8.11
CA PRO A 129 -4.26 -17.30 -8.30
C PRO A 129 -4.35 -16.19 -7.26
N LEU A 130 -3.20 -15.72 -6.79
CA LEU A 130 -3.13 -14.53 -5.94
C LEU A 130 -3.47 -13.27 -6.74
N GLN A 131 -4.05 -12.30 -6.05
CA GLN A 131 -4.28 -10.96 -6.60
C GLN A 131 -3.06 -10.09 -6.33
N PRO A 132 -2.67 -9.24 -7.30
CA PRO A 132 -1.69 -8.20 -7.04
C PRO A 132 -2.08 -7.38 -5.82
N SER A 133 -1.11 -7.11 -4.94
CA SER A 133 -1.37 -6.46 -3.66
C SER A 133 -0.26 -5.52 -3.25
N GLY A 134 -0.65 -4.39 -2.66
CA GLY A 134 0.28 -3.39 -2.15
C GLY A 134 0.45 -2.17 -3.03
N LEU A 135 1.46 -1.37 -2.70
CA LEU A 135 1.91 -0.23 -3.49
C LEU A 135 2.90 -0.72 -4.54
N LEU A 136 2.45 -0.76 -5.80
CA LEU A 136 3.24 -1.27 -6.93
C LEU A 136 4.01 -0.14 -7.61
N GLY A 137 3.44 1.08 -7.59
CA GLY A 137 4.07 2.28 -8.11
C GLY A 137 4.05 2.38 -9.64
N PRO A 138 4.97 3.16 -10.24
CA PRO A 138 5.89 4.05 -9.55
C PRO A 138 5.14 5.16 -8.82
N VAL A 139 5.61 5.53 -7.63
CA VAL A 139 5.13 6.74 -6.94
C VAL A 139 5.95 7.92 -7.45
N THR A 140 5.28 8.97 -7.91
CA THR A 140 5.94 10.16 -8.46
C THR A 140 5.40 11.43 -7.84
N ILE A 141 6.26 12.44 -7.76
CA ILE A 141 5.90 13.79 -7.32
C ILE A 141 6.24 14.74 -8.46
N ARG A 142 5.27 15.55 -8.86
CA ARG A 142 5.41 16.52 -9.95
C ARG A 142 5.05 17.91 -9.43
N ALA A 143 5.92 18.87 -9.71
CA ALA A 143 5.68 20.28 -9.45
C ALA A 143 5.45 21.00 -10.78
N PHE A 144 4.46 21.89 -10.83
CA PHE A 144 4.10 22.71 -11.99
C PHE A 144 4.31 24.20 -11.72
#